data_AF-A0A2V8IQ12-F1
#
_entry.id   AF-A0A2V8IQ12-F1
#
_cell.length_a   1.000
_cell.length_b   1.000
_cell.length_c   1.000
_cell.angle_alpha   90.00
_cell.angle_beta   90.00
_cell.angle_gamma   90.00
#
_symmetry.space_group_name_H-M   'P 1'
#
loop_
_entity.id
_entity.type
_entity.pdbx_description
1 polymer ?
#
loop_
_entity_poly.entity_id
_entity_poly.type
_entity_poly.pdbx_seq_one_letter_code
_entity_poly.pdbx_strand_id
1 'polypeptide(L)' 'MTTGTVLIDGFVGARWKTHRQHSTATFTIHPFARLARRDRESLIDEGRRFLAFAVSDVPTHDVRFLDVH' A
#
# COMPACT_ATOMS: atom_id res chain seq x y z
N MET A 1 0.80 -8.15 11.53
CA MET A 1 0.61 -8.00 10.06
C MET A 1 -0.87 -7.75 9.83
N THR A 2 -1.20 -6.71 9.07
CA THR A 2 -2.60 -6.31 8.78
C THR A 2 -2.83 -6.41 7.27
N THR A 3 -4.04 -6.73 6.85
CA THR A 3 -4.41 -6.92 5.43
C THR A 3 -5.77 -6.28 5.15
N GLY A 4 -6.03 -5.97 3.87
CA GLY A 4 -7.32 -5.45 3.44
C GLY A 4 -7.42 -5.30 1.93
N THR A 5 -8.41 -4.53 1.50
CA THR A 5 -8.67 -4.19 0.08
C THR A 5 -8.43 -2.72 -0.20
N VAL A 6 -8.01 -2.41 -1.42
CA VAL A 6 -7.92 -1.05 -1.96
C VAL A 6 -9.13 -0.82 -2.84
N LEU A 7 -9.77 0.34 -2.67
CA LEU A 7 -10.84 0.80 -3.53
C LEU A 7 -10.30 1.80 -4.55
N ILE A 8 -10.65 1.60 -5.81
CA ILE A 8 -10.34 2.50 -6.94
C ILE A 8 -11.68 2.84 -7.57
N ASP A 9 -12.03 4.13 -7.53
CA ASP A 9 -13.34 4.64 -7.97
C ASP A 9 -14.53 3.85 -7.37
N GLY A 10 -14.40 3.45 -6.10
CA GLY A 10 -15.44 2.71 -5.37
C GLY A 10 -15.43 1.18 -5.57
N PHE A 11 -14.56 0.65 -6.42
CA PHE A 11 -14.46 -0.80 -6.69
C PHE A 11 -13.19 -1.40 -6.12
N VAL A 12 -13.24 -2.66 -5.71
CA VAL A 12 -12.05 -3.38 -5.24
C VAL A 12 -11.09 -3.60 -6.42
N GLY A 13 -9.95 -2.90 -6.41
CA GLY A 13 -8.94 -2.97 -7.48
C GLY A 13 -7.64 -3.67 -7.07
N ALA A 14 -7.39 -3.83 -5.77
CA ALA A 14 -6.21 -4.49 -5.25
C ALA A 14 -6.45 -5.05 -3.84
N ARG A 15 -5.60 -6.00 -3.43
CA ARG A 15 -5.41 -6.35 -2.01
C ARG A 15 -4.16 -5.66 -1.48
N TRP A 16 -4.10 -5.39 -0.19
CA TRP A 16 -2.91 -4.83 0.46
C TRP A 16 -2.56 -5.59 1.73
N LYS A 17 -1.30 -5.49 2.13
CA LYS A 17 -0.82 -5.97 3.43
C LYS A 17 0.27 -5.03 3.97
N THR A 18 0.40 -4.99 5.29
CA THR A 18 1.48 -4.29 5.96
C THR A 18 2.33 -5.27 6.75
N HIS A 19 3.64 -5.18 6.56
CA HIS A 19 4.63 -5.96 7.30
C HIS A 19 5.70 -5.04 7.87
N ARG A 20 6.25 -5.41 9.03
CA ARG A 20 7.36 -4.70 9.68
C ARG A 20 8.58 -5.60 9.67
N GLN A 21 9.69 -5.10 9.18
CA GLN A 21 10.98 -5.80 9.21
C GLN A 21 12.03 -4.85 9.75
N HIS A 22 12.65 -5.19 10.88
CA HIS A 22 13.58 -4.31 11.60
C HIS A 22 12.97 -2.91 11.81
N SER A 23 13.63 -1.87 11.29
CA SER A 23 13.26 -0.46 11.38
C SER A 23 12.46 0.03 10.18
N THR A 24 11.87 -0.87 9.38
CA THR A 24 11.08 -0.52 8.19
C THR A 24 9.70 -1.14 8.22
N ALA A 25 8.67 -0.33 7.95
CA ALA A 25 7.32 -0.80 7.71
C ALA A 25 6.99 -0.66 6.22
N THR A 26 6.60 -1.77 5.61
CA THR A 26 6.27 -1.84 4.19
C THR A 26 4.77 -2.06 4.00
N PHE A 27 4.15 -1.19 3.22
CA PHE A 27 2.80 -1.36 2.69
C PHE A 27 2.90 -1.91 1.27
N THR A 28 2.50 -3.16 1.07
CA THR A 28 2.53 -3.79 -0.26
C THR A 28 1.14 -3.86 -0.85
N ILE A 29 1.02 -3.39 -2.09
CA ILE A 29 -0.21 -3.38 -2.88
C ILE A 29 -0.08 -4.44 -3.96
N HIS A 30 -1.09 -5.28 -4.10
CA HIS A 30 -1.19 -6.32 -5.13
C HIS A 30 -2.41 -6.02 -6.01
N PRO A 31 -2.24 -5.28 -7.12
CA PRO A 31 -3.33 -4.99 -8.03
C PRO A 31 -3.86 -6.25 -8.71
N PHE A 32 -5.16 -6.27 -9.01
CA PHE A 32 -5.78 -7.36 -9.79
C PHE A 32 -5.70 -7.12 -11.30
N ALA A 33 -5.43 -5.88 -11.69
CA ALA A 33 -5.19 -5.46 -13.07
C ALA A 33 -4.18 -4.31 -13.07
N ARG A 34 -3.66 -3.96 -14.24
CA ARG A 34 -2.79 -2.79 -14.39
C ARG A 34 -3.56 -1.52 -14.01
N LEU A 35 -3.06 -0.81 -13.00
CA LEU A 35 -3.64 0.46 -12.56
C LEU A 35 -3.19 1.62 -13.46
N ALA A 36 -4.04 2.64 -13.61
CA ALA A 36 -3.61 3.87 -14.23
C ALA A 36 -2.52 4.55 -13.39
N ARG A 37 -1.65 5.33 -14.03
CA ARG A 37 -0.55 6.00 -13.35
C ARG A 37 -1.03 6.90 -12.21
N ARG A 38 -2.12 7.65 -12.43
CA ARG A 38 -2.73 8.53 -11.42
C ARG A 38 -3.19 7.75 -10.19
N ASP A 39 -3.75 6.56 -10.37
CA ASP A 39 -4.23 5.74 -9.26
C ASP A 39 -3.04 5.19 -8.47
N ARG A 40 -1.96 4.78 -9.17
CA ARG A 40 -0.71 4.40 -8.50
C ARG A 40 -0.12 5.53 -7.67
N GLU A 41 -0.03 6.74 -8.22
CA GLU A 41 0.48 7.92 -7.51
C GLU A 41 -0.36 8.22 -6.27
N SER A 42 -1.69 8.26 -6.42
CA SER A 42 -2.61 8.48 -5.30
C SER A 42 -2.48 7.40 -4.23
N LEU A 43 -2.28 6.14 -4.61
CA LEU A 43 -2.09 5.04 -3.66
C LEU A 43 -0.76 5.10 -2.92
N ILE A 44 0.29 5.65 -3.54
CA ILE A 44 1.58 5.88 -2.87
C ILE A 44 1.40 6.91 -1.76
N ASP A 45 0.75 8.02 -2.06
CA ASP A 45 0.53 9.09 -1.08
C ASP A 45 -0.38 8.63 0.07
N GLU A 46 -1.45 7.91 -0.26
CA GLU A 46 -2.32 7.34 0.76
C GLU A 46 -1.61 6.27 1.59
N GLY A 47 -0.83 5.38 0.96
CA GLY A 47 -0.06 4.36 1.67
C GLY A 47 0.95 4.97 2.64
N ARG A 48 1.60 6.08 2.28
CA ARG A 48 2.50 6.82 3.17
C ARG A 48 1.76 7.42 4.37
N ARG A 49 0.61 8.07 4.14
CA ARG A 49 -0.22 8.61 5.23
C ARG A 49 -0.71 7.51 6.16
N PHE A 50 -1.14 6.38 5.60
CA PHE A 50 -1.53 5.20 6.36
C PHE A 50 -0.38 4.67 7.22
N LEU A 51 0.82 4.52 6.68
CA LEU A 51 1.98 4.05 7.45
C LEU A 51 2.39 5.04 8.55
N ALA A 52 2.39 6.34 8.25
CA ALA A 52 2.67 7.38 9.24
C ALA A 52 1.69 7.36 10.41
N PHE A 53 0.42 7.01 10.16
CA PHE A 53 -0.61 6.90 11.18
C PHE A 53 -0.59 5.56 11.92
N ALA A 54 -0.65 4.43 11.20
CA ALA A 54 -0.83 3.11 11.77
C ALA A 54 0.47 2.46 12.26
N VAL A 55 1.62 2.98 11.82
CA VAL A 55 2.96 2.45 12.09
C VAL A 55 3.95 3.58 12.40
N SER A 56 3.50 4.55 13.19
CA SER A 56 4.26 5.76 13.54
C SER A 56 5.54 5.48 14.36
N ASP A 57 5.64 4.32 14.99
CA ASP A 57 6.76 3.89 15.81
C ASP A 57 7.99 3.39 15.01
N VAL A 58 7.85 3.29 13.68
CA VAL A 58 8.90 2.80 12.79
C VAL A 58 9.45 3.97 11.96
N PRO A 59 10.78 4.20 11.92
CA PRO A 59 11.36 5.40 11.31
C PRO A 59 11.31 5.39 9.78
N THR A 60 11.27 4.21 9.16
CA THR A 60 11.26 4.07 7.70
C THR A 60 9.94 3.51 7.23
N HIS A 61 9.29 4.21 6.30
CA HIS A 61 8.05 3.79 5.64
C HIS A 61 8.29 3.57 4.16
N ASP A 62 7.79 2.46 3.64
CA ASP A 62 7.96 2.09 2.24
C ASP A 62 6.66 1.57 1.64
N VAL A 63 6.38 1.95 0.39
CA VAL A 63 5.19 1.56 -0.36
C VAL A 63 5.61 0.85 -1.63
N ARG A 64 5.15 -0.39 -1.82
CA ARG A 64 5.55 -1.23 -2.96
C ARG A 64 4.33 -1.76 -3.70
N PHE A 65 4.41 -1.77 -5.02
CA PHE A 65 3.49 -2.53 -5.86
C PHE A 65 4.14 -3.87 -6.20
N LEU A 66 3.40 -4.95 -6.03
CA LEU A 66 3.79 -6.23 -6.60
C LEU A 66 3.20 -6.33 -8.00
N ASP A 67 3.96 -6.90 -8.93
CA ASP A 67 3.54 -7.04 -10.31
C ASP A 67 2.26 -7.86 -10.46
N VAL A 68 1.50 -7.50 -11.49
CA VAL A 68 0.31 -8.23 -11.92
C VAL A 68 0.80 -9.20 -13.00
N HIS A 69 0.58 -10.50 -12.79
CA HIS A 69 0.89 -11.54 -13.80
C HIS A 69 0.02 -11.39 -15.05
#